data_AF-A0A7E5WZQ0-F1
#
_entry.id   AF-A0A7E5WZQ0-F1
#
_cell.length_a   1.000
_cell.length_b   1.000
_cell.length_c   1.000
_cell.angle_alpha   90.00
_cell.angle_beta   90.00
_cell.angle_gamma   90.00
#
_symmetry.space_group_name_H-M   'P 1'
#
loop_
_entity.id
_entity.type
_entity.pdbx_description
1 polymer ?
#
loop_
_entity_poly.entity_id
_entity_poly.type
_entity_poly.pdbx_seq_one_letter_code
_entity_poly.pdbx_strand_id
1 'polypeptide(L)'
;MPPVKVPNYNKWNRPPTAIYEDNYGYGINFYQPMIDYISAKDQGVATKPPHLPWNNERGLDKYRFDKPIQTYSPHDVSRISHEIAEQAKKDLNTFNVAKRSPFSVVATAAAANVTKHVGAESVTTKVAKKKADREKYRMERQKKRMAEIEKELDLYEKEVNVGAELRGKAKMYRGKSAKAIAQTLLEESRRNVEEDRNRKVFSDDRKLNRIEFRGKRNVIDKNLSQITQNVASQVMAQSKISSAAANKLSDSMTETIHRAIRETSPTTCVVRIQTEIPIIDDSYVQKISELKQTIKQFDELSTCLLIDSR
;
A
#
# COMPACT_ATOMS: atom_id res chain seq x y z
N MET A 1 22.51 6.27 -39.25
CA MET A 1 23.86 6.82 -39.51
C MET A 1 24.19 6.64 -40.98
N PRO A 2 24.88 7.59 -41.64
CA PRO A 2 25.39 7.37 -43.00
C PRO A 2 26.53 6.32 -42.97
N PRO A 3 26.70 5.50 -44.02
CA PRO A 3 27.69 4.43 -44.04
C PRO A 3 29.11 4.99 -44.08
N VAL A 4 29.94 4.57 -43.11
CA VAL A 4 31.35 4.93 -43.00
C VAL A 4 32.13 4.16 -44.08
N LYS A 5 32.79 4.88 -45.00
CA LYS A 5 33.66 4.27 -46.03
C LYS A 5 34.91 3.69 -45.37
N VAL A 6 34.97 2.37 -45.26
CA VAL A 6 36.16 1.66 -44.77
C VAL A 6 37.16 1.52 -45.93
N PRO A 7 38.45 1.87 -45.76
CA PRO A 7 39.45 1.73 -46.81
C PRO A 7 39.63 0.26 -47.21
N ASN A 8 39.75 0.04 -48.52
CA ASN A 8 39.71 -1.27 -49.16
C ASN A 8 41.01 -2.07 -48.86
N TYR A 9 41.00 -2.86 -47.79
CA TYR A 9 42.03 -3.86 -47.53
C TYR A 9 41.80 -5.07 -48.45
N ASN A 10 42.29 -4.95 -49.68
CA ASN A 10 42.20 -5.91 -50.79
C ASN A 10 42.98 -7.23 -50.56
N LYS A 11 42.97 -7.78 -49.34
CA LYS A 11 43.58 -9.08 -48.96
C LYS A 11 42.63 -10.00 -48.20
N TRP A 12 41.43 -9.54 -47.83
CA TRP A 12 40.50 -10.36 -47.06
C TRP A 12 39.45 -11.00 -47.97
N ASN A 13 39.71 -12.22 -48.42
CA ASN A 13 38.85 -13.00 -49.30
C ASN A 13 37.80 -13.83 -48.51
N ARG A 14 37.22 -13.24 -47.46
CA ARG A 14 36.09 -13.86 -46.74
C ARG A 14 34.79 -13.25 -47.28
N PRO A 15 33.73 -14.05 -47.51
CA PRO A 15 32.45 -13.48 -47.91
C PRO A 15 32.02 -12.43 -46.88
N PRO A 16 31.43 -11.29 -47.31
CA PRO A 16 30.91 -10.28 -46.38
C PRO A 16 29.91 -10.96 -45.46
N THR A 17 30.35 -11.23 -44.24
CA THR A 17 29.54 -11.90 -43.24
C THR A 17 28.84 -10.79 -42.48
N ALA A 18 27.61 -10.47 -42.90
CA ALA A 18 26.71 -9.54 -42.22
C ALA A 18 26.57 -9.83 -40.70
N ILE A 19 26.97 -11.02 -40.28
CA ILE A 19 27.06 -11.50 -38.89
C ILE A 19 27.98 -10.64 -38.01
N TYR A 20 29.00 -9.98 -38.58
CA TYR A 20 29.97 -9.18 -37.83
C TYR A 20 29.81 -7.67 -38.00
N GLU A 21 28.93 -7.21 -38.90
CA GLU A 21 28.69 -5.77 -39.11
C GLU A 21 28.21 -5.08 -37.83
N ASP A 22 27.56 -5.82 -36.92
CA ASP A 22 27.10 -5.27 -35.65
C ASP A 22 27.41 -6.14 -34.43
N ASN A 23 28.71 -6.25 -34.14
CA ASN A 23 29.21 -6.82 -32.89
C ASN A 23 28.81 -6.01 -31.65
N TYR A 24 28.57 -4.70 -31.80
CA TYR A 24 28.37 -3.78 -30.69
C TYR A 24 26.95 -3.90 -30.13
N GLY A 25 25.93 -3.88 -30.99
CA GLY A 25 24.53 -4.08 -30.57
C GLY A 25 24.26 -5.50 -30.05
N TYR A 26 24.90 -6.51 -30.63
CA TYR A 26 24.88 -7.87 -30.09
C TYR A 26 25.50 -7.93 -28.68
N GLY A 27 26.66 -7.32 -28.47
CA GLY A 27 27.34 -7.31 -27.17
C GLY A 27 26.46 -6.72 -26.06
N ILE A 28 25.80 -5.59 -26.32
CA ILE A 28 24.90 -4.94 -25.35
C ILE A 28 23.74 -5.88 -24.97
N ASN A 29 23.06 -6.45 -25.96
CA ASN A 29 21.93 -7.37 -25.72
C ASN A 29 22.37 -8.72 -25.13
N PHE A 30 23.61 -9.13 -25.37
CA PHE A 30 24.22 -10.36 -24.86
C PHE A 30 24.47 -10.28 -23.36
N TYR A 31 24.97 -9.14 -22.87
CA TYR A 31 25.31 -8.97 -21.46
C TYR A 31 24.16 -8.46 -20.60
N GLN A 32 23.10 -7.88 -21.17
CA GLN A 32 21.97 -7.32 -20.41
C GLN A 32 21.37 -8.30 -19.38
N PRO A 33 21.07 -9.57 -19.72
CA PRO A 33 20.55 -10.53 -18.74
C PRO A 33 21.53 -10.78 -17.58
N MET A 34 22.84 -10.74 -17.87
CA MET A 34 23.89 -10.92 -16.86
C MET A 34 23.97 -9.72 -15.91
N ILE A 35 23.83 -8.50 -16.43
CA ILE A 35 23.80 -7.27 -15.64
C ILE A 35 22.59 -7.28 -14.71
N ASP A 36 21.43 -7.69 -15.24
CA ASP A 36 20.19 -7.81 -14.46
C ASP A 36 20.32 -8.87 -13.36
N TYR A 37 20.99 -9.99 -13.66
CA TYR A 37 21.29 -11.05 -12.69
C TYR A 37 22.20 -10.58 -11.55
N ILE A 38 23.29 -9.87 -11.86
CA ILE A 38 24.20 -9.31 -10.86
C ILE A 38 23.44 -8.33 -9.97
N SER A 39 22.65 -7.43 -10.59
CA SER A 39 21.82 -6.47 -9.86
C SER A 39 20.81 -7.15 -8.93
N ALA A 40 20.17 -8.23 -9.38
CA ALA A 40 19.21 -8.99 -8.57
C ALA A 40 19.90 -9.76 -7.43
N LYS A 41 21.11 -10.28 -7.67
CA LYS A 41 21.93 -10.95 -6.67
C LYS A 41 22.40 -9.99 -5.57
N ASP A 42 22.83 -8.78 -5.94
CA ASP A 42 23.22 -7.72 -5.00
C ASP A 42 22.05 -7.26 -4.13
N GLN A 43 20.83 -7.34 -4.66
CA GLN A 43 19.59 -7.07 -3.91
C GLN A 43 19.11 -8.26 -3.06
N GLY A 44 19.86 -9.37 -3.01
CA GLY A 44 19.54 -10.55 -2.22
C GLY A 44 18.43 -11.44 -2.79
N VAL A 45 18.04 -11.25 -4.05
CA VAL A 45 17.02 -12.06 -4.72
C VAL A 45 17.65 -13.31 -5.31
N ALA A 46 17.21 -14.49 -4.86
CA ALA A 46 17.68 -15.78 -5.38
C ALA A 46 17.20 -15.98 -6.82
N THR A 47 18.02 -15.57 -7.79
CA THR A 47 17.78 -15.72 -9.23
C THR A 47 18.69 -16.80 -9.81
N LYS A 48 18.25 -17.46 -10.89
CA LYS A 48 19.07 -18.41 -11.63
C LYS A 48 19.98 -17.67 -12.61
N PRO A 49 21.21 -18.14 -12.86
CA PRO A 49 22.09 -17.53 -13.86
C PRO A 49 21.40 -17.49 -15.23
N PRO A 50 21.45 -16.36 -15.93
CA PRO A 50 20.81 -16.20 -17.22
C PRO A 50 21.54 -17.01 -18.29
N HIS A 51 20.77 -17.47 -19.29
CA HIS A 51 21.33 -18.17 -20.44
C HIS A 51 22.02 -17.17 -21.38
N LEU A 52 23.32 -17.36 -21.58
CA LEU A 52 24.09 -16.61 -22.57
C LEU A 52 23.87 -17.23 -23.97
N PRO A 53 23.51 -16.42 -24.99
CA PRO A 53 23.30 -16.91 -26.34
C PRO A 53 24.57 -17.58 -26.91
N TRP A 54 24.43 -18.76 -27.51
CA TRP A 54 25.55 -19.40 -28.21
C TRP A 54 25.88 -18.65 -29.50
N ASN A 55 27.08 -18.84 -30.06
CA ASN A 55 27.47 -18.21 -31.35
C ASN A 55 26.45 -18.46 -32.47
N ASN A 56 25.76 -19.60 -32.44
CA ASN A 56 24.74 -19.97 -33.43
C ASN A 56 23.43 -19.19 -33.26
N GLU A 57 23.19 -18.64 -32.06
CA GLU A 57 22.01 -17.85 -31.76
C GLU A 57 22.18 -16.37 -32.11
N ARG A 58 23.41 -15.92 -32.42
CA ARG A 58 23.73 -14.54 -32.78
C ARG A 58 22.96 -14.00 -33.99
N GLY A 59 22.59 -14.87 -34.93
CA GLY A 59 21.80 -14.52 -36.11
C GLY A 59 20.29 -14.50 -35.90
N LEU A 60 19.80 -14.84 -34.69
CA LEU A 60 18.37 -14.81 -34.41
C LEU A 60 17.86 -13.37 -34.36
N ASP A 61 16.69 -13.16 -34.97
CA ASP A 61 15.97 -11.90 -35.03
C ASP A 61 15.76 -11.23 -33.66
N LYS A 62 15.78 -12.01 -32.57
CA LYS A 62 15.66 -11.55 -31.17
C LYS A 62 16.89 -10.79 -30.66
N TYR A 63 18.04 -10.92 -31.33
CA TYR A 63 19.30 -10.25 -30.97
C TYR A 63 19.75 -9.20 -32.01
N ARG A 64 18.92 -8.92 -33.03
CA ARG A 64 19.22 -7.87 -34.01
C ARG A 64 19.07 -6.49 -33.39
N PHE A 65 20.11 -5.68 -33.53
CA PHE A 65 20.18 -4.30 -33.06
C PHE A 65 19.18 -3.35 -33.75
N ASP A 66 18.82 -3.64 -35.01
CA ASP A 66 17.86 -2.84 -35.80
C ASP A 66 16.44 -2.85 -35.21
N LYS A 67 16.11 -3.84 -34.37
CA LYS A 67 14.79 -3.92 -33.78
C LYS A 67 14.80 -3.12 -32.47
N PRO A 68 13.96 -2.07 -32.36
CA PRO A 68 13.78 -1.40 -31.07
C PRO A 68 13.29 -2.42 -30.04
N ILE A 69 13.79 -2.30 -28.81
CA ILE A 69 13.29 -3.09 -27.68
C ILE A 69 11.77 -2.92 -27.63
N GLN A 70 11.04 -4.00 -27.90
CA GLN A 70 9.57 -3.93 -27.88
C GLN A 70 9.11 -3.77 -26.43
N THR A 71 8.75 -2.55 -26.08
CA THR A 71 8.05 -2.27 -24.83
C THR A 71 6.58 -2.58 -25.05
N TYR A 72 6.10 -3.68 -24.49
CA TYR A 72 4.68 -4.01 -24.55
C TYR A 72 3.90 -3.11 -23.58
N SER A 73 2.84 -2.47 -24.07
CA SER A 73 1.87 -1.80 -23.20
C SER A 73 1.16 -2.86 -22.33
N PRO A 74 0.69 -2.52 -21.12
CA PRO A 74 -0.15 -3.43 -20.32
C PRO A 74 -1.34 -3.99 -21.10
N HIS A 75 -1.90 -3.20 -22.02
CA HIS A 75 -2.96 -3.62 -22.92
C HIS A 75 -2.49 -4.71 -23.91
N ASP A 76 -1.29 -4.54 -24.49
CA ASP A 76 -0.72 -5.50 -25.43
C ASP A 76 -0.36 -6.81 -24.75
N VAL A 77 0.20 -6.76 -23.54
CA VAL A 77 0.51 -7.94 -22.73
C VAL A 77 -0.78 -8.72 -22.43
N SER A 78 -1.86 -8.03 -22.08
CA SER A 78 -3.17 -8.66 -21.86
C SER A 78 -3.69 -9.31 -23.14
N ARG A 79 -3.73 -8.59 -24.26
CA ARG A 79 -4.20 -9.08 -25.56
C ARG A 79 -3.43 -10.33 -26.01
N ILE A 80 -2.10 -10.24 -26.02
CA ILE A 80 -1.21 -11.34 -26.42
C ILE A 80 -1.39 -12.55 -25.49
N SER A 81 -1.54 -12.34 -24.18
CA SER A 81 -1.77 -13.45 -23.24
C SER A 81 -3.08 -14.21 -23.52
N HIS A 82 -4.15 -13.50 -23.92
CA HIS A 82 -5.42 -14.12 -24.28
C HIS A 82 -5.31 -14.87 -25.60
N GLU A 83 -4.71 -14.27 -26.63
CA GLU A 83 -4.47 -14.90 -27.93
C GLU A 83 -3.66 -16.19 -27.79
N ILE A 84 -2.56 -16.18 -27.02
CA ILE A 84 -1.73 -17.36 -26.76
C ILE A 84 -2.50 -18.43 -25.98
N ALA A 85 -3.26 -18.05 -24.95
CA ALA A 85 -4.01 -19.00 -24.16
C ALA A 85 -5.13 -19.67 -24.97
N GLU A 86 -5.81 -18.93 -25.86
CA GLU A 86 -6.81 -19.46 -26.78
C GLU A 86 -6.19 -20.39 -27.82
N GLN A 87 -5.06 -20.00 -28.41
CA GLN A 87 -4.34 -20.82 -29.37
C GLN A 87 -3.86 -22.13 -28.71
N ALA A 88 -3.26 -22.06 -27.52
CA ALA A 88 -2.80 -23.24 -26.79
C ALA A 88 -3.96 -24.19 -26.40
N LYS A 89 -5.15 -23.66 -26.10
CA LYS A 89 -6.36 -24.47 -25.86
C LYS A 89 -6.83 -25.16 -27.13
N LYS A 90 -6.83 -24.46 -28.27
CA LYS A 90 -7.16 -25.05 -29.58
C LYS A 90 -6.17 -26.14 -29.97
N ASP A 91 -4.88 -25.93 -29.76
CA ASP A 91 -3.83 -26.91 -30.03
C ASP A 91 -3.94 -28.14 -29.11
N LEU A 92 -4.33 -27.95 -27.84
CA LEU A 92 -4.64 -29.05 -26.91
C LEU A 92 -5.83 -29.89 -27.39
N ASN A 93 -6.90 -29.24 -27.88
CA ASN A 93 -8.13 -29.91 -28.31
C ASN A 93 -7.99 -30.64 -29.65
N THR A 94 -7.21 -30.07 -30.58
CA THR A 94 -7.02 -30.62 -31.93
C THR A 94 -5.96 -31.71 -32.00
N PHE A 95 -5.23 -31.96 -30.89
CA PHE A 95 -4.13 -32.93 -30.81
C PHE A 95 -3.13 -32.84 -31.98
N ASN A 96 -3.04 -31.68 -32.65
CA ASN A 96 -2.20 -31.46 -33.84
C ASN A 96 -0.70 -31.38 -33.49
N VAL A 97 -0.38 -31.83 -32.30
CA VAL A 97 0.89 -31.72 -31.64
C VAL A 97 1.51 -33.11 -31.67
N ALA A 98 1.93 -33.51 -32.87
CA ALA A 98 2.48 -34.82 -33.16
C ALA A 98 3.58 -35.19 -32.15
N LYS A 99 3.37 -36.32 -31.45
CA LYS A 99 4.33 -37.06 -30.60
C LYS A 99 5.09 -36.19 -29.59
N ARG A 100 4.52 -36.01 -28.40
CA ARG A 100 5.10 -35.14 -27.36
C ARG A 100 5.62 -35.91 -26.15
N SER A 101 6.90 -35.69 -25.83
CA SER A 101 7.49 -36.04 -24.55
C SER A 101 6.74 -35.30 -23.42
N PRO A 102 6.74 -35.82 -22.18
CA PRO A 102 6.01 -35.22 -21.05
C PRO A 102 6.27 -33.71 -20.88
N PHE A 103 7.50 -33.26 -21.13
CA PHE A 103 7.90 -31.84 -21.06
C PHE A 103 7.12 -30.93 -22.00
N SER A 104 6.83 -31.42 -23.20
CA SER A 104 6.17 -30.64 -24.23
C SER A 104 4.64 -30.58 -24.06
N VAL A 105 4.06 -31.51 -23.30
CA VAL A 105 2.66 -31.44 -22.81
C VAL A 105 2.55 -30.42 -21.67
N VAL A 106 3.50 -30.45 -20.72
CA VAL A 106 3.57 -29.49 -19.62
C VAL A 106 3.69 -28.05 -20.13
N ALA A 107 4.51 -27.82 -21.16
CA ALA A 107 4.65 -26.50 -21.78
C ALA A 107 3.33 -25.98 -22.40
N THR A 108 2.59 -26.83 -23.13
CA THR A 108 1.30 -26.44 -23.72
C THR A 108 0.22 -26.23 -22.66
N ALA A 109 0.18 -27.06 -21.62
CA ALA A 109 -0.74 -26.92 -20.50
C ALA A 109 -0.46 -25.65 -19.67
N ALA A 110 0.82 -25.30 -19.50
CA ALA A 110 1.23 -24.03 -18.90
C ALA A 110 0.83 -22.85 -19.79
N ALA A 111 1.05 -22.93 -21.10
CA ALA A 111 0.67 -21.91 -22.07
C ALA A 111 -0.85 -21.63 -22.09
N ALA A 112 -1.68 -22.68 -21.99
CA ALA A 112 -3.14 -22.58 -21.92
C ALA A 112 -3.66 -21.84 -20.66
N ASN A 113 -2.83 -21.74 -19.62
CA ASN A 113 -3.14 -21.06 -18.36
C ASN A 113 -2.39 -19.73 -18.18
N VAL A 114 -1.69 -19.22 -19.20
CA VAL A 114 -0.87 -17.99 -19.11
C VAL A 114 -1.67 -16.76 -18.65
N THR A 115 -2.94 -16.64 -19.03
CA THR A 115 -3.80 -15.53 -18.60
C THR A 115 -3.94 -15.42 -17.08
N LYS A 116 -3.87 -16.54 -16.33
CA LYS A 116 -3.91 -16.54 -14.86
C LYS A 116 -2.66 -15.91 -14.24
N HIS A 117 -1.53 -16.01 -14.93
CA HIS A 117 -0.23 -15.51 -14.46
C HIS A 117 0.07 -14.09 -14.95
N VAL A 118 -0.64 -13.62 -15.98
CA VAL A 118 -0.53 -12.25 -16.51
C VAL A 118 -1.55 -11.30 -15.86
N GLY A 119 -2.71 -11.82 -15.44
CA GLY A 119 -3.88 -11.02 -15.04
C GLY A 119 -3.92 -10.44 -13.62
N ALA A 120 -2.85 -10.47 -12.84
CA ALA A 120 -2.89 -10.03 -11.44
C ALA A 120 -1.87 -8.94 -11.17
N GLU A 121 -2.02 -7.77 -11.79
CA GLU A 121 -1.26 -6.52 -11.59
C GLU A 121 0.26 -6.74 -11.48
N SER A 122 1.03 -6.23 -12.45
CA SER A 122 2.50 -6.24 -12.37
C SER A 122 2.97 -5.82 -10.97
N VAL A 123 3.99 -6.50 -10.42
CA VAL A 123 4.50 -6.24 -9.07
C VAL A 123 4.77 -4.74 -8.87
N THR A 124 5.25 -4.08 -9.91
CA THR A 124 5.45 -2.64 -9.97
C THR A 124 4.15 -1.85 -9.76
N THR A 125 3.06 -2.21 -10.45
CA THR A 125 1.73 -1.58 -10.24
C THR A 125 1.16 -1.82 -8.84
N LYS A 126 1.33 -3.01 -8.26
CA LYS A 126 0.91 -3.29 -6.88
C LYS A 126 1.66 -2.43 -5.87
N VAL A 127 2.97 -2.34 -6.02
CA VAL A 127 3.83 -1.52 -5.16
C VAL A 127 3.50 -0.04 -5.29
N ALA A 128 3.27 0.45 -6.51
CA ALA A 128 2.88 1.83 -6.77
C ALA A 128 1.52 2.17 -6.12
N LYS A 129 0.51 1.31 -6.26
CA LYS A 129 -0.79 1.48 -5.59
C LYS A 129 -0.64 1.53 -4.08
N LYS A 130 0.08 0.57 -3.49
CA LYS A 130 0.34 0.53 -2.04
C LYS A 130 1.07 1.78 -1.54
N LYS A 131 2.01 2.33 -2.32
CA LYS A 131 2.70 3.58 -2.00
C LYS A 131 1.73 4.77 -2.02
N ALA A 132 0.91 4.88 -3.06
CA ALA A 132 -0.09 5.93 -3.20
C ALA A 132 -1.13 5.90 -2.05
N ASP A 133 -1.60 4.72 -1.66
CA ASP A 133 -2.54 4.57 -0.56
C ASP A 133 -1.92 4.95 0.79
N ARG A 134 -0.65 4.56 1.03
CA ARG A 134 0.09 4.98 2.23
C ARG A 134 0.27 6.49 2.30
N GLU A 135 0.51 7.13 1.16
CA GLU A 135 0.67 8.58 1.06
C GLU A 135 -0.66 9.31 1.30
N LYS A 136 -1.76 8.84 0.72
CA LYS A 136 -3.11 9.36 1.00
C LYS A 136 -3.43 9.32 2.50
N TYR A 137 -3.14 8.21 3.16
CA TYR A 137 -3.40 8.05 4.59
C TYR A 137 -2.54 8.99 5.45
N ARG A 138 -1.29 9.25 5.03
CA ARG A 138 -0.40 10.22 5.68
C ARG A 138 -0.93 11.65 5.53
N MET A 139 -1.34 12.02 4.32
CA MET A 139 -1.90 13.34 4.03
C MET A 139 -3.22 13.57 4.77
N GLU A 140 -4.10 12.57 4.85
CA GLU A 140 -5.36 12.68 5.59
C GLU A 140 -5.12 12.90 7.10
N ARG A 141 -4.16 12.18 7.69
CA ARG A 141 -3.76 12.39 9.08
C ARG A 141 -3.20 13.79 9.32
N GLN A 142 -2.34 14.29 8.42
CA GLN A 142 -1.81 15.64 8.52
C GLN A 142 -2.92 16.69 8.39
N LYS A 143 -3.86 16.50 7.47
CA LYS A 143 -5.01 17.40 7.29
C LYS A 143 -5.89 17.45 8.54
N LYS A 144 -6.15 16.30 9.17
CA LYS A 144 -6.89 16.23 10.45
C LYS A 144 -6.18 16.98 11.57
N ARG A 145 -4.85 16.82 11.70
CA ARG A 145 -4.05 17.57 12.68
C ARG A 145 -4.07 19.08 12.42
N MET A 146 -3.94 19.50 11.16
CA MET A 146 -4.01 20.92 10.79
C MET A 146 -5.38 21.52 11.11
N ALA A 147 -6.47 20.80 10.83
CA ALA A 147 -7.82 21.25 11.14
C ALA A 147 -8.08 21.37 12.66
N GLU A 148 -7.47 20.50 13.46
CA GLU A 148 -7.52 20.58 14.92
C GLU A 148 -6.77 21.81 15.45
N ILE A 149 -5.55 22.06 14.95
CA ILE A 149 -4.76 23.26 15.27
C ILE A 149 -5.52 24.54 14.89
N GLU A 150 -6.13 24.56 13.70
CA GLU A 150 -6.91 25.71 13.23
C GLU A 150 -8.12 25.98 14.14
N LYS A 151 -8.79 24.93 14.62
CA LYS A 151 -9.90 25.05 15.56
C LYS A 151 -9.43 25.56 16.94
N GLU A 152 -8.27 25.10 17.42
CA GLU A 152 -7.68 25.61 18.66
C GLU A 152 -7.29 27.09 18.54
N LEU A 153 -6.68 27.48 17.41
CA LEU A 153 -6.35 28.88 17.15
C LEU A 153 -7.59 29.78 17.13
N ASP A 154 -8.69 29.34 16.52
CA ASP A 154 -9.97 30.07 16.52
C ASP A 154 -10.56 30.21 17.95
N LEU A 155 -10.39 29.20 18.81
CA LEU A 155 -10.76 29.31 20.23
C LEU A 155 -9.89 30.33 20.97
N TYR A 156 -8.56 30.28 20.79
CA TYR A 156 -7.65 31.24 21.39
C TYR A 156 -7.91 32.68 20.92
N GLU A 157 -8.19 32.87 19.63
CA GLU A 157 -8.55 34.18 19.09
C GLU A 157 -9.84 34.71 19.74
N LYS A 158 -10.85 33.86 19.90
CA LYS A 158 -12.08 34.21 20.63
C LYS A 158 -11.82 34.57 22.08
N GLU A 159 -10.98 33.82 22.80
CA GLU A 159 -10.62 34.13 24.19
C GLU A 159 -9.89 35.47 24.31
N VAL A 160 -8.92 35.74 23.42
CA VAL A 160 -8.20 37.02 23.38
C VAL A 160 -9.16 38.17 23.10
N ASN A 161 -10.10 37.99 22.17
CA ASN A 161 -11.10 39.00 21.85
C ASN A 161 -12.04 39.28 23.03
N VAL A 162 -12.54 38.25 23.72
CA VAL A 162 -13.35 38.42 24.94
C VAL A 162 -12.55 39.14 26.03
N GLY A 163 -11.28 38.80 26.22
CA GLY A 163 -10.39 39.49 27.16
C GLY A 163 -10.19 40.97 26.80
N ALA A 164 -10.02 41.29 25.52
CA ALA A 164 -9.88 42.65 25.03
C ALA A 164 -11.17 43.47 25.22
N GLU A 165 -12.34 42.88 24.93
CA GLU A 165 -13.65 43.49 25.15
C GLU A 165 -13.89 43.78 26.63
N LEU A 166 -13.65 42.80 27.51
CA LEU A 166 -13.80 42.97 28.95
C LEU A 166 -12.86 44.06 29.48
N ARG A 167 -11.62 44.10 29.00
CA ARG A 167 -10.65 45.15 29.35
C ARG A 167 -11.08 46.53 28.85
N GLY A 168 -11.70 46.61 27.67
CA GLY A 168 -12.32 47.82 27.14
C GLY A 168 -13.48 48.31 28.02
N LYS A 169 -14.42 47.41 28.36
CA LYS A 169 -15.57 47.71 29.23
C LYS A 169 -15.14 48.11 30.64
N ALA A 170 -14.13 47.44 31.22
CA ALA A 170 -13.57 47.80 32.52
C ALA A 170 -13.00 49.23 32.57
N LYS A 171 -12.31 49.68 31.51
CA LYS A 171 -11.89 51.08 31.39
C LYS A 171 -13.07 52.04 31.32
N MET A 172 -14.15 51.64 30.64
CA MET A 172 -15.35 52.46 30.46
C MET A 172 -16.15 52.69 31.75
N TYR A 173 -16.00 51.80 32.74
CA TYR A 173 -16.64 51.89 34.06
C TYR A 173 -15.75 52.52 35.14
N ARG A 174 -14.44 52.65 34.89
CA ARG A 174 -13.51 53.25 35.85
C ARG A 174 -13.89 54.71 36.13
N GLY A 175 -14.08 55.06 37.41
CA GLY A 175 -14.39 56.42 37.85
C GLY A 175 -15.87 56.83 37.78
N LYS A 176 -16.76 55.94 37.32
CA LYS A 176 -18.22 56.18 37.36
C LYS A 176 -18.83 55.72 38.68
N SER A 177 -19.91 56.37 39.11
CA SER A 177 -20.67 55.94 40.29
C SER A 177 -21.46 54.66 39.99
N ALA A 178 -21.80 53.90 41.03
CA ALA A 178 -22.57 52.65 40.89
C ALA A 178 -23.90 52.84 40.13
N LYS A 179 -24.57 53.98 40.36
CA LYS A 179 -25.82 54.33 39.69
C LYS A 179 -25.62 54.63 38.19
N ALA A 180 -24.53 55.30 37.83
CA ALA A 180 -24.18 55.55 36.44
C ALA A 180 -23.78 54.26 35.69
N ILE A 181 -23.05 53.35 36.35
CA ILE A 181 -22.68 52.04 35.79
C ILE A 181 -23.94 51.21 35.51
N ALA A 182 -24.88 51.15 36.47
CA ALA A 182 -26.14 50.43 36.30
C ALA A 182 -26.97 50.96 35.13
N GLN A 183 -27.03 52.29 34.94
CA GLN A 183 -27.73 52.88 33.81
C GLN A 183 -27.08 52.52 32.47
N THR A 184 -25.74 52.60 32.37
CA THR A 184 -25.04 52.19 31.14
C THR A 184 -25.24 50.71 30.81
N LEU A 185 -25.28 49.82 31.81
CA LEU A 185 -25.57 48.40 31.60
C LEU A 185 -27.02 48.15 31.17
N LEU A 186 -27.97 48.94 31.69
CA LEU A 186 -29.37 48.87 31.27
C LEU A 186 -29.56 49.34 29.81
N GLU A 187 -28.89 50.42 29.41
CA GLU A 187 -28.89 50.91 28.03
C GLU A 187 -28.21 49.90 27.08
N GLU A 188 -27.08 49.31 27.47
CA GLU A 188 -26.41 48.26 26.70
C GLU A 188 -27.27 46.99 26.57
N SER A 189 -27.98 46.60 27.64
CA SER A 189 -28.93 45.48 27.61
C SER A 189 -30.11 45.74 26.68
N ARG A 190 -30.69 46.95 26.72
CA ARG A 190 -31.76 47.36 25.79
C ARG A 190 -31.29 47.30 24.34
N ARG A 191 -30.09 47.81 24.06
CA ARG A 191 -29.48 47.78 22.74
C ARG A 191 -29.22 46.36 22.24
N ASN A 192 -28.71 45.46 23.09
CA ASN A 192 -28.51 44.05 22.74
C ASN A 192 -29.82 43.33 22.41
N VAL A 193 -30.90 43.62 23.15
CA VAL A 193 -32.23 43.07 22.87
C VAL A 193 -32.79 43.58 21.53
N GLU A 194 -32.56 44.86 21.21
CA GLU A 194 -32.93 45.44 19.91
C GLU A 194 -32.12 44.84 18.75
N GLU A 195 -30.82 44.66 18.91
CA GLU A 195 -29.95 44.03 17.90
C GLU A 195 -30.32 42.56 17.68
N ASP A 196 -30.66 41.80 18.73
CA ASP A 196 -31.08 40.40 18.62
C ASP A 196 -32.47 40.27 17.97
N ARG A 197 -33.39 41.22 18.24
CA ARG A 197 -34.66 41.33 17.52
C ARG A 197 -34.43 41.62 16.03
N ASN A 198 -33.59 42.59 15.70
CA ASN A 198 -33.28 42.92 14.31
C ASN A 198 -32.64 41.75 13.57
N ARG A 199 -31.66 41.04 14.18
CA ARG A 199 -31.07 39.82 13.59
C ARG A 199 -32.09 38.72 13.31
N LYS A 200 -33.08 38.54 14.20
CA LYS A 200 -34.18 37.58 13.98
C LYS A 200 -35.08 37.99 12.81
N VAL A 201 -35.42 39.27 12.71
CA VAL A 201 -36.23 39.81 11.59
C VAL A 201 -35.53 39.63 10.24
N PHE A 202 -34.23 39.95 10.12
CA PHE A 202 -33.46 39.74 8.88
C PHE A 202 -33.24 38.27 8.50
N SER A 203 -33.44 37.33 9.44
CA SER A 203 -33.31 35.89 9.20
C SER A 203 -34.62 35.17 8.83
N ASP A 204 -35.76 35.88 8.90
CA ASP A 204 -37.08 35.34 8.57
C ASP A 204 -37.56 35.70 7.16
N ASP A 205 -37.02 36.73 6.51
CA ASP A 205 -37.32 37.04 5.09
C ASP A 205 -36.78 36.00 4.08
N ARG A 206 -35.93 35.05 4.52
CA ARG A 206 -35.43 33.94 3.68
C ARG A 206 -36.23 32.64 3.81
N LYS A 207 -37.38 32.62 4.48
CA LYS A 207 -38.16 31.38 4.75
C LYS A 207 -39.60 31.43 4.27
N LEU A 208 -39.82 31.55 2.97
CA LEU A 208 -41.13 31.21 2.38
C LEU A 208 -41.36 29.68 2.26
N ASN A 209 -40.36 28.82 2.53
CA ASN A 209 -40.46 27.36 2.33
C ASN A 209 -40.40 26.51 3.63
N ARG A 210 -40.89 26.99 4.78
CA ARG A 210 -40.75 26.22 6.05
C ARG A 210 -41.99 26.26 6.96
N ILE A 211 -43.17 25.98 6.44
CA ILE A 211 -44.40 25.90 7.25
C ILE A 211 -44.50 24.56 8.02
N GLU A 212 -43.84 23.48 7.57
CA GLU A 212 -44.02 22.14 8.20
C GLU A 212 -43.17 21.86 9.46
N PHE A 213 -42.16 22.68 9.78
CA PHE A 213 -41.22 22.39 10.88
C PHE A 213 -41.53 23.12 12.20
N ARG A 214 -42.56 23.97 12.25
CA ARG A 214 -42.87 24.79 13.44
C ARG A 214 -43.55 23.98 14.56
N GLY A 215 -44.34 22.96 14.20
CA GLY A 215 -45.00 22.09 15.19
C GLY A 215 -44.04 21.20 15.97
N LYS A 216 -42.97 20.70 15.34
CA LYS A 216 -42.03 19.76 15.96
C LYS A 216 -41.04 20.43 16.92
N ARG A 217 -40.66 21.69 16.69
CA ARG A 217 -39.70 22.42 17.54
C ARG A 217 -40.27 22.77 18.91
N ASN A 218 -41.54 23.16 18.97
CA ASN A 218 -42.23 23.45 20.23
C ASN A 218 -42.40 22.20 21.12
N VAL A 219 -42.45 21.01 20.52
CA VAL A 219 -42.48 19.74 21.25
C VAL A 219 -41.08 19.37 21.76
N ILE A 220 -40.04 19.62 20.95
CA ILE A 220 -38.64 19.39 21.35
C ILE A 220 -38.25 20.32 22.51
N ASP A 221 -38.61 21.60 22.48
CA ASP A 221 -38.28 22.55 23.55
C ASP A 221 -39.01 22.24 24.86
N LYS A 222 -40.29 21.79 24.79
CA LYS A 222 -41.04 21.31 25.96
C LYS A 222 -40.40 20.04 26.54
N ASN A 223 -40.03 19.09 25.69
CA ASN A 223 -39.34 17.87 26.12
C ASN A 223 -37.96 18.19 26.71
N LEU A 224 -37.22 19.15 26.14
CA LEU A 224 -35.93 19.59 26.69
C LEU A 224 -36.12 20.23 28.07
N SER A 225 -37.13 21.09 28.26
CA SER A 225 -37.40 21.69 29.57
C SER A 225 -37.76 20.63 30.63
N GLN A 226 -38.53 19.61 30.25
CA GLN A 226 -38.88 18.49 31.13
C GLN A 226 -37.65 17.64 31.45
N ILE A 227 -36.78 17.36 30.47
CA ILE A 227 -35.52 16.65 30.69
C ILE A 227 -34.60 17.46 31.61
N THR A 228 -34.49 18.77 31.40
CA THR A 228 -33.63 19.64 32.22
C THR A 228 -34.13 19.70 33.67
N GLN A 229 -35.45 19.74 33.86
CA GLN A 229 -36.08 19.75 35.18
C GLN A 229 -35.93 18.39 35.89
N ASN A 230 -36.02 17.28 35.15
CA ASN A 230 -35.77 15.93 35.67
C ASN A 230 -34.30 15.66 35.99
N VAL A 231 -33.37 16.20 35.18
CA VAL A 231 -31.93 16.11 35.46
C VAL A 231 -31.58 16.96 36.67
N ALA A 232 -32.12 18.17 36.81
CA ALA A 232 -31.90 19.01 37.99
C ALA A 232 -32.45 18.37 39.27
N SER A 233 -33.62 17.72 39.21
CA SER A 233 -34.18 16.99 40.36
C SER A 233 -33.42 15.69 40.66
N GLN A 234 -32.90 14.98 39.66
CA GLN A 234 -32.01 13.84 39.86
C GLN A 234 -30.65 14.24 40.45
N VAL A 235 -30.06 15.35 40.01
CA VAL A 235 -28.77 15.84 40.56
C VAL A 235 -28.93 16.27 42.02
N MET A 236 -30.06 16.90 42.36
CA MET A 236 -30.42 17.23 43.76
C MET A 236 -30.70 15.98 44.61
N ALA A 237 -31.21 14.89 44.02
CA ALA A 237 -31.40 13.61 44.71
C ALA A 237 -30.10 12.80 44.83
N GLN A 238 -29.20 12.91 43.84
CA GLN A 238 -27.89 12.23 43.79
C GLN A 238 -26.85 12.87 44.71
N SER A 239 -27.02 14.14 45.13
CA SER A 239 -26.16 14.75 46.15
C SER A 239 -26.31 14.10 47.55
N LYS A 240 -27.22 13.13 47.70
CA LYS A 240 -27.36 12.26 48.89
C LYS A 240 -26.92 10.81 48.64
N ILE A 241 -26.35 10.46 47.49
CA ILE A 241 -25.98 9.08 47.16
C ILE A 241 -24.47 8.91 47.24
N SER A 242 -24.07 7.94 48.06
CA SER A 242 -22.71 7.62 48.45
C SER A 242 -21.80 7.22 47.28
N SER A 243 -20.49 7.33 47.55
CA SER A 243 -19.32 6.94 46.75
C SER A 243 -19.38 5.59 46.02
N ALA A 244 -20.36 4.73 46.33
CA ALA A 244 -20.56 3.44 45.66
C ALA A 244 -21.11 3.56 44.22
N ALA A 245 -21.85 4.63 43.90
CA ALA A 245 -22.40 4.82 42.54
C ALA A 245 -21.36 5.37 41.54
N ALA A 246 -20.40 6.17 42.02
CA ALA A 246 -19.30 6.69 41.20
C ALA A 246 -18.36 5.56 40.74
N ASN A 247 -18.12 4.55 41.59
CA ASN A 247 -17.29 3.40 41.24
C ASN A 247 -17.92 2.54 40.14
N LYS A 248 -19.25 2.33 40.18
CA LYS A 248 -19.96 1.56 39.13
C LYS A 248 -19.92 2.23 37.76
N LEU A 249 -19.93 3.57 37.72
CA LEU A 249 -19.84 4.31 36.46
C LEU A 249 -18.41 4.25 35.89
N SER A 250 -17.39 4.33 36.75
CA SER A 250 -15.98 4.13 36.39
C SER A 250 -15.71 2.73 35.87
N ASP A 251 -16.26 1.70 36.53
CA ASP A 251 -16.10 0.31 36.10
C ASP A 251 -16.80 0.06 34.75
N SER A 252 -17.99 0.63 34.54
CA SER A 252 -18.69 0.53 33.26
C SER A 252 -17.96 1.27 32.12
N MET A 253 -17.38 2.44 32.38
CA MET A 253 -16.58 3.18 31.39
C MET A 253 -15.27 2.46 31.05
N THR A 254 -14.58 1.91 32.05
CA THR A 254 -13.35 1.14 31.81
C THR A 254 -13.65 -0.13 31.03
N GLU A 255 -14.75 -0.83 31.32
CA GLU A 255 -15.17 -2.02 30.59
C GLU A 255 -15.53 -1.72 29.12
N THR A 256 -16.22 -0.60 28.85
CA THR A 256 -16.51 -0.16 27.47
C THR A 256 -15.26 0.27 26.72
N ILE A 257 -14.31 0.95 27.38
CA ILE A 257 -13.02 1.31 26.79
C ILE A 257 -12.19 0.06 26.48
N HIS A 258 -12.13 -0.91 27.39
CA HIS A 258 -11.44 -2.18 27.17
C HIS A 258 -12.06 -3.01 26.05
N ARG A 259 -13.38 -2.96 25.87
CA ARG A 259 -14.08 -3.63 24.76
C ARG A 259 -13.76 -2.98 23.41
N ALA A 260 -13.77 -1.64 23.35
CA ALA A 260 -13.40 -0.89 22.15
C ALA A 260 -11.92 -1.06 21.75
N ILE A 261 -11.01 -1.19 22.73
CA ILE A 261 -9.59 -1.48 22.47
C ILE A 261 -9.42 -2.89 21.90
N ARG A 262 -10.14 -3.90 22.41
CA ARG A 262 -10.08 -5.28 21.88
C ARG A 262 -10.65 -5.41 20.47
N GLU A 263 -11.65 -4.60 20.11
CA GLU A 263 -12.24 -4.58 18.76
C GLU A 263 -11.35 -3.86 17.72
N THR A 264 -10.50 -2.93 18.16
CA THR A 264 -9.65 -2.11 17.26
C THR A 264 -8.18 -2.55 17.22
N SER A 265 -7.73 -3.37 18.17
CA SER A 265 -6.41 -3.99 18.15
C SER A 265 -6.37 -5.16 17.17
N PRO A 266 -5.37 -5.23 16.25
CA PRO A 266 -5.24 -6.37 15.35
C PRO A 266 -5.00 -7.64 16.15
N THR A 267 -5.93 -8.60 16.07
CA THR A 267 -5.72 -9.95 16.60
C THR A 267 -4.53 -10.55 15.85
N THR A 268 -3.43 -10.80 16.57
CA THR A 268 -2.30 -11.54 16.02
C THR A 268 -2.78 -12.96 15.70
N CYS A 269 -3.14 -13.19 14.44
CA CYS A 269 -3.47 -14.52 13.94
C CYS A 269 -2.16 -15.31 13.86
N VAL A 270 -1.82 -16.01 14.95
CA VAL A 270 -0.70 -16.95 14.97
C VAL A 270 -1.15 -18.19 14.22
N VAL A 271 -0.90 -18.22 12.92
CA VAL A 271 -1.07 -19.42 12.11
C VAL A 271 0.09 -20.35 12.46
N ARG A 272 -0.19 -21.35 13.31
CA ARG A 272 0.76 -22.43 13.58
C ARG A 272 0.68 -23.41 12.41
N ILE A 273 1.48 -23.17 11.38
CA ILE A 273 1.64 -24.10 10.26
C ILE A 273 2.32 -25.35 10.81
N GLN A 274 1.58 -26.44 10.96
CA GLN A 274 2.16 -27.77 11.13
C GLN A 274 2.72 -28.19 9.77
N THR A 275 3.99 -27.90 9.53
CA THR A 275 4.70 -28.51 8.41
C THR A 275 5.06 -29.94 8.84
N GLU A 276 4.46 -30.93 8.21
CA GLU A 276 5.06 -32.26 8.14
C GLU A 276 6.43 -32.06 7.47
N ILE A 277 7.49 -32.10 8.28
CA ILE A 277 8.86 -32.03 7.78
C ILE A 277 8.99 -33.22 6.82
N PRO A 278 9.29 -33.02 5.53
CA PRO A 278 9.51 -34.15 4.65
C PRO A 278 10.67 -34.95 5.23
N ILE A 279 10.44 -36.25 5.43
CA ILE A 279 11.48 -37.19 5.88
C ILE A 279 12.63 -37.03 4.87
N ILE A 280 13.74 -36.47 5.33
CA ILE A 280 14.93 -36.29 4.51
C ILE A 280 15.42 -37.70 4.20
N ASP A 281 15.34 -38.09 2.93
CA ASP A 281 15.84 -39.37 2.46
C ASP A 281 17.37 -39.35 2.49
N ASP A 282 17.94 -39.87 3.58
CA ASP A 282 19.39 -39.98 3.80
C ASP A 282 20.07 -41.04 2.91
N SER A 283 19.32 -41.70 2.00
CA SER A 283 19.87 -42.65 1.03
C SER A 283 21.04 -42.08 0.22
N TYR A 284 20.99 -40.79 -0.11
CA TYR A 284 22.07 -40.12 -0.84
C TYR A 284 23.34 -39.98 -0.01
N VAL A 285 23.21 -39.70 1.30
CA VAL A 285 24.34 -39.57 2.23
C VAL A 285 25.02 -40.92 2.44
N GLN A 286 24.22 -42.00 2.52
CA GLN A 286 24.74 -43.37 2.60
C GLN A 286 25.54 -43.73 1.35
N LYS A 287 25.01 -43.47 0.14
CA LYS A 287 25.74 -43.70 -1.11
C LYS A 287 27.05 -42.92 -1.23
N ILE A 288 27.09 -41.68 -0.72
CA ILE A 288 28.34 -40.90 -0.66
C ILE A 288 29.34 -41.54 0.31
N SER A 289 28.88 -42.03 1.46
CA SER A 289 29.76 -42.67 2.44
C SER A 289 30.36 -43.97 1.91
N GLU A 290 29.56 -44.78 1.19
CA GLU A 290 30.03 -45.99 0.51
C GLU A 290 31.08 -45.65 -0.56
N LEU A 291 30.83 -44.63 -1.38
CA LEU A 291 31.79 -44.16 -2.39
C LEU A 291 33.11 -43.67 -1.78
N LYS A 292 33.06 -42.98 -0.64
CA LYS A 292 34.29 -42.57 0.07
C LYS A 292 35.05 -43.77 0.60
N GLN A 293 34.36 -44.81 1.07
CA GLN A 293 34.98 -46.01 1.59
C GLN A 293 35.63 -46.84 0.46
N THR A 294 35.00 -46.94 -0.71
CA THR A 294 35.59 -47.62 -1.87
C THR A 294 36.80 -46.88 -2.42
N ILE A 295 36.78 -45.55 -2.46
CA ILE A 295 37.95 -44.75 -2.84
C ILE A 295 39.11 -45.01 -1.87
N LYS A 296 38.83 -45.03 -0.55
CA LYS A 296 39.85 -45.31 0.46
C LYS A 296 40.44 -46.72 0.33
N GLN A 297 39.61 -47.72 0.02
CA GLN A 297 40.09 -49.09 -0.26
C GLN A 297 40.97 -49.15 -1.52
N PHE A 298 40.64 -48.37 -2.55
CA PHE A 298 41.47 -48.25 -3.76
C PHE A 298 42.81 -47.58 -3.46
N ASP A 299 42.83 -46.53 -2.65
CA ASP A 299 44.06 -45.87 -2.22
C ASP A 299 44.94 -46.85 -1.42
N GLU A 300 44.36 -47.62 -0.48
CA GLU A 300 45.08 -48.65 0.29
C GLU A 300 45.66 -49.75 -0.63
N LEU A 301 44.90 -50.23 -1.62
CA LEU A 301 45.41 -51.18 -2.61
C LEU A 301 46.52 -50.60 -3.48
N SER A 302 46.42 -49.33 -3.86
CA SER A 302 47.46 -48.63 -4.63
C SER A 302 48.77 -48.49 -3.84
N THR A 303 48.67 -48.30 -2.51
CA THR A 303 49.85 -48.27 -1.64
C THR A 303 50.50 -49.65 -1.49
N CYS A 304 49.72 -50.74 -1.46
CA CYS A 304 50.24 -52.10 -1.39
C CYS A 304 50.93 -52.53 -2.71
N LEU A 305 50.40 -52.15 -3.87
CA LEU A 305 51.00 -52.47 -5.18
C LEU A 305 52.35 -51.78 -5.42
N LEU A 306 52.60 -50.63 -4.78
CA LEU A 306 53.88 -49.92 -4.86
C LEU A 306 54.95 -50.48 -3.92
N ILE A 307 54.58 -51.33 -2.95
CA ILE A 307 55.52 -51.96 -2.01
C ILE A 307 56.05 -53.29 -2.57
N ASP A 308 55.30 -53.97 -3.44
CA ASP A 308 55.65 -55.30 -3.98
C ASP A 308 56.50 -55.25 -5.27
N SER A 309 56.95 -54.06 -5.70
CA SER A 309 57.83 -53.88 -6.86
C SER A 309 59.30 -53.68 -6.48
N ARG A 310 59.85 -54.55 -5.62
CA ARG A 310 61.29 -54.62 -5.31
C ARG A 310 61.79 -56.05 -5.27
#